data_AF-A0A086LWQ3-F1
#
_entry.id   AF-A0A086LWQ3-F1
#
_cell.length_a   1.000
_cell.length_b   1.000
_cell.length_c   1.000
_cell.angle_alpha   90.00
_cell.angle_beta   90.00
_cell.angle_gamma   90.00
#
_symmetry.space_group_name_H-M   'P 1'
#
loop_
_entity.id
_entity.type
_entity.pdbx_description
1 polymer ?
#
loop_
_entity_poly.entity_id
_entity_poly.type
_entity_poly.pdbx_seq_one_letter_code
_entity_poly.pdbx_strand_id
1 'polypeptide(L)'
;LRKEEDPFWDPIEKEKCIGKAVLFLQSLTAQLESESNAHIFNKEGVEVGQLNVAVFPVTKDGKELEDDDIKESPEELLGTSAYYEVRILSASGLPKELSNNTFVKFKFFRCSSYTETPRVRGSTANPVFNFRKIFEESVTPTFMDYLENEVLIFEVYGEDLRATK
;
A
#
# COMPACT_ATOMS: atom_id res chain seq x y z
N LEU A 1 -36.14 -2.23 -18.47
CA LEU A 1 -34.90 -1.48 -18.76
C LEU A 1 -33.75 -2.48 -18.70
N ARG A 2 -32.77 -2.40 -19.61
CA ARG A 2 -31.51 -3.13 -19.38
C ARG A 2 -30.90 -2.60 -18.08
N LYS A 3 -30.12 -3.41 -17.35
CA LYS A 3 -29.50 -2.97 -16.07
C LYS A 3 -28.68 -1.67 -16.22
N GLU A 4 -28.24 -1.37 -17.43
CA GLU A 4 -27.49 -0.17 -17.83
C GLU A 4 -28.35 1.09 -18.03
N GLU A 5 -29.68 0.97 -17.99
CA GLU A 5 -30.64 2.06 -18.27
C GLU A 5 -31.50 2.40 -17.04
N ASP A 6 -31.23 1.79 -15.90
CA ASP A 6 -31.94 2.04 -14.65
C ASP A 6 -31.16 3.09 -13.82
N PRO A 7 -31.69 4.32 -13.66
CA PRO A 7 -31.04 5.38 -12.90
C PRO A 7 -30.97 5.10 -11.38
N PHE A 8 -31.55 3.98 -10.92
CA PHE A 8 -31.49 3.49 -9.55
C PHE A 8 -30.69 2.17 -9.41
N TRP A 9 -30.11 1.63 -10.49
CA TRP A 9 -29.29 0.43 -10.43
C TRP A 9 -27.84 0.76 -10.09
N ASP A 10 -27.49 0.60 -8.81
CA ASP A 10 -26.09 0.54 -8.39
C ASP A 10 -25.57 -0.90 -8.55
N PRO A 11 -24.45 -1.13 -9.28
CA PRO A 11 -23.81 -2.43 -9.28
C PRO A 11 -23.40 -2.80 -7.85
N ILE A 12 -23.75 -4.00 -7.40
CA ILE A 12 -23.32 -4.49 -6.09
C ILE A 12 -21.79 -4.53 -6.11
N GLU A 13 -21.15 -3.61 -5.40
CA GLU A 13 -19.71 -3.66 -5.14
C GLU A 13 -19.42 -4.93 -4.34
N LYS A 14 -18.90 -5.94 -5.03
CA LYS A 14 -18.54 -7.22 -4.42
C LYS A 14 -17.40 -7.06 -3.43
N GLU A 15 -16.47 -6.16 -3.74
CA GLU A 15 -15.30 -5.83 -2.94
C GLU A 15 -15.66 -4.73 -1.92
N LYS A 16 -15.36 -4.96 -0.65
CA LYS A 16 -15.54 -3.98 0.44
C LYS A 16 -14.20 -3.64 1.06
N CYS A 17 -14.04 -2.37 1.43
CA CYS A 17 -12.90 -1.93 2.22
C CYS A 17 -13.03 -2.51 3.64
N ILE A 18 -12.06 -3.33 4.04
CA ILE A 18 -11.94 -3.90 5.38
C ILE A 18 -11.42 -2.82 6.34
N GLY A 19 -10.38 -2.10 5.90
CA GLY A 19 -9.79 -1.02 6.67
C GLY A 19 -8.53 -0.47 6.02
N LYS A 20 -7.89 0.47 6.71
CA LYS A 20 -6.69 1.15 6.26
C LYS A 20 -5.54 0.98 7.26
N ALA A 21 -4.35 0.80 6.74
CA ALA A 21 -3.09 0.82 7.48
C ALA A 21 -2.21 1.96 6.96
N VAL A 22 -1.36 2.50 7.83
CA VAL A 22 -0.48 3.64 7.51
C VAL A 22 0.97 3.29 7.77
N LEU A 23 1.86 3.79 6.92
CA LEU A 23 3.30 3.68 7.07
C LEU A 23 3.92 5.08 6.97
N PHE A 24 4.71 5.45 7.98
CA PHE A 24 5.48 6.68 7.97
C PHE A 24 6.67 6.54 7.01
N LEU A 25 6.95 7.61 6.27
CA LEU A 25 7.96 7.61 5.20
C LEU A 25 9.24 8.36 5.57
N GLN A 26 9.26 9.01 6.74
CA GLN A 26 10.33 9.93 7.14
C GLN A 26 11.72 9.30 7.08
N SER A 27 11.88 8.03 7.46
CA SER A 27 13.17 7.32 7.40
C SER A 27 13.78 7.30 6.00
N LEU A 28 12.95 7.36 4.95
CA LEU A 28 13.39 7.33 3.56
C LEU A 28 14.14 8.60 3.16
N THR A 29 13.98 9.73 3.88
CA THR A 29 14.77 10.95 3.62
C THR A 29 16.26 10.74 3.91
N ALA A 30 16.59 9.80 4.79
CA ALA A 30 17.94 9.34 5.09
C ALA A 30 18.31 8.03 4.37
N GLN A 31 17.55 7.63 3.34
CA GLN A 31 17.71 6.35 2.62
C GLN A 31 17.71 5.11 3.53
N LEU A 32 16.98 5.17 4.65
CA LEU A 32 16.70 4.02 5.51
C LEU A 32 15.33 3.45 5.18
N GLU A 33 15.17 2.14 5.30
CA GLU A 33 13.89 1.47 5.10
C GLU A 33 12.84 1.94 6.10
N SER A 34 11.60 2.02 5.62
CA SER A 34 10.41 2.18 6.47
C SER A 34 9.64 0.88 6.46
N GLU A 35 9.62 0.17 7.58
CA GLU A 35 8.89 -1.09 7.73
C GLU A 35 8.00 -1.09 8.97
N SER A 36 6.84 -1.77 8.88
CA SER A 36 5.93 -1.89 10.00
C SER A 36 4.99 -3.07 9.84
N ASN A 37 4.62 -3.67 10.97
CA ASN A 37 3.41 -4.47 11.09
C ASN A 37 2.25 -3.54 11.51
N ALA A 38 1.75 -2.78 10.54
CA ALA A 38 0.85 -1.66 10.78
C ALA A 38 -0.57 -2.14 11.11
N HIS A 39 -1.18 -1.57 12.14
CA HIS A 39 -2.57 -1.85 12.48
C HIS A 39 -3.52 -1.39 11.38
N ILE A 40 -4.52 -2.22 11.09
CA ILE A 40 -5.58 -1.94 10.13
C ILE A 40 -6.78 -1.43 10.91
N PHE A 41 -7.24 -0.22 10.63
CA PHE A 41 -8.44 0.34 11.23
C PHE A 41 -9.58 0.42 10.22
N ASN A 42 -10.77 -0.02 10.62
CA ASN A 42 -11.98 0.15 9.82
C ASN A 42 -12.49 1.61 9.87
N LYS A 43 -13.59 1.89 9.18
CA LYS A 43 -14.18 3.24 9.12
C LYS A 43 -14.71 3.73 10.48
N GLU A 44 -14.96 2.82 11.42
CA GLU A 44 -15.34 3.11 12.81
C GLU A 44 -14.14 3.33 13.74
N GLY A 45 -12.90 3.23 13.23
CA GLY A 45 -11.67 3.36 14.03
C GLY A 45 -11.38 2.13 14.90
N VAL A 46 -12.04 1.01 14.65
CA VAL A 46 -11.79 -0.26 15.34
C VAL A 46 -10.67 -0.99 14.61
N GLU A 47 -9.72 -1.52 15.38
CA GLU A 47 -8.66 -2.37 14.85
C GLU A 47 -9.25 -3.69 14.34
N VAL A 48 -8.96 -4.02 13.08
CA VAL A 48 -9.48 -5.19 12.36
C VAL A 48 -8.38 -6.05 11.75
N GLY A 49 -7.18 -5.99 12.33
CA GLY A 49 -6.03 -6.80 11.93
C GLY A 49 -4.76 -5.97 11.80
N GLN A 50 -3.73 -6.59 11.21
CA GLN A 50 -2.45 -5.96 10.96
C GLN A 50 -1.97 -6.27 9.54
N LEU A 51 -1.18 -5.35 8.97
CA LEU A 51 -0.61 -5.44 7.63
C LEU A 51 0.91 -5.30 7.72
N ASN A 52 1.63 -6.32 7.24
CA ASN A 52 3.07 -6.27 7.11
C ASN A 52 3.44 -5.60 5.79
N VAL A 53 4.01 -4.39 5.90
CA VAL A 53 4.42 -3.54 4.78
C VAL A 53 5.79 -2.93 5.01
N ALA A 54 6.46 -2.63 3.90
CA ALA A 54 7.70 -1.90 3.94
C ALA A 54 7.94 -1.11 2.65
N VAL A 55 8.76 -0.08 2.74
CA VAL A 55 9.31 0.66 1.60
C VAL A 55 10.83 0.70 1.76
N PHE A 56 11.53 0.20 0.74
CA PHE A 56 12.99 0.13 0.71
C PHE A 56 13.54 1.09 -0.33
N PRO A 57 14.49 1.97 0.02
CA PRO A 57 15.38 2.60 -0.95
C PRO A 57 16.20 1.51 -1.64
N VAL A 58 16.21 1.52 -2.97
CA VAL A 58 16.87 0.49 -3.78
C VAL A 58 17.61 1.12 -4.95
N THR A 59 18.49 0.34 -5.55
CA THR A 59 19.03 0.65 -6.88
C THR A 59 17.93 0.50 -7.95
N LYS A 60 18.20 0.98 -9.17
CA LYS A 60 17.31 0.84 -10.32
C LYS A 60 16.88 -0.61 -10.59
N ASP A 61 17.76 -1.57 -10.31
CA ASP A 61 17.51 -2.99 -10.52
C ASP A 61 16.84 -3.68 -9.32
N GLY A 62 16.45 -2.92 -8.28
CA GLY A 62 15.77 -3.43 -7.09
C GLY A 62 16.70 -4.10 -6.07
N LYS A 63 18.01 -3.85 -6.15
CA LYS A 63 18.98 -4.32 -5.15
C LYS A 63 19.08 -3.32 -4.00
N GLU A 64 19.55 -3.80 -2.85
CA GLU A 64 19.95 -2.94 -1.73
C GLU A 64 20.99 -1.91 -2.18
N LEU A 65 20.94 -0.73 -1.58
CA LEU A 65 21.94 0.31 -1.79
C LEU A 65 23.24 -0.11 -1.08
N GLU A 66 24.37 0.07 -1.74
CA GLU A 66 25.68 -0.08 -1.09
C GLU A 66 25.99 1.18 -0.26
N ASP A 67 26.86 1.06 0.75
CA ASP A 67 27.19 2.18 1.64
C ASP A 67 27.69 3.43 0.87
N ASP A 68 28.45 3.21 -0.22
CA ASP A 68 28.98 4.28 -1.09
C ASP A 68 27.89 5.00 -1.92
N ASP A 69 26.71 4.39 -2.09
CA ASP A 69 25.56 4.98 -2.81
C ASP A 69 24.63 5.78 -1.89
N ILE A 70 24.74 5.59 -0.58
CA ILE A 70 23.97 6.30 0.44
C ILE A 70 24.53 7.72 0.59
N LYS A 71 23.65 8.70 0.57
CA LYS A 71 23.99 10.11 0.76
C LYS A 71 24.23 10.42 2.22
N GLU A 72 25.22 11.26 2.48
CA GLU A 72 25.56 11.66 3.86
C GLU A 72 24.46 12.53 4.48
N SER A 73 23.71 13.26 3.65
CA SER A 73 22.59 14.08 4.09
C SER A 73 21.40 14.03 3.12
N PRO A 74 20.16 14.24 3.63
CA PRO A 74 18.96 14.26 2.80
C PRO A 74 19.00 15.30 1.67
N GLU A 75 19.73 16.41 1.85
CA GLU A 75 19.83 17.49 0.85
C GLU A 75 20.58 17.05 -0.41
N GLU A 76 21.53 16.12 -0.31
CA GLU A 76 22.27 15.58 -1.46
C GLU A 76 21.41 14.72 -2.38
N LEU A 77 20.26 14.24 -1.89
CA LEU A 77 19.29 13.55 -2.73
C LEU A 77 18.62 14.51 -3.72
N LEU A 78 18.49 15.80 -3.40
CA LEU A 78 17.77 16.76 -4.24
C LEU A 78 18.37 16.84 -5.65
N GLY A 79 17.51 16.71 -6.65
CA GLY A 79 17.89 16.72 -8.06
C GLY A 79 18.39 15.38 -8.61
N THR A 80 18.50 14.34 -7.77
CA THR A 80 18.86 12.98 -8.21
C THR A 80 17.62 12.16 -8.61
N SER A 81 17.85 11.00 -9.21
CA SER A 81 16.83 9.96 -9.40
C SER A 81 16.98 8.91 -8.30
N ALA A 82 15.90 8.60 -7.59
CA ALA A 82 15.86 7.59 -6.55
C ALA A 82 14.80 6.52 -6.87
N TYR A 83 15.02 5.31 -6.37
CA TYR A 83 14.12 4.17 -6.57
C TYR A 83 13.66 3.62 -5.23
N TYR A 84 12.36 3.37 -5.10
CA TYR A 84 11.75 2.86 -3.88
C TYR A 84 10.92 1.61 -4.17
N GLU A 85 11.26 0.49 -3.53
CA GLU A 85 10.49 -0.74 -3.61
C GLU A 85 9.44 -0.80 -2.49
N VAL A 86 8.17 -0.68 -2.87
CA VAL A 86 7.05 -0.92 -1.95
C VAL A 86 6.79 -2.42 -1.87
N ARG A 87 6.84 -2.97 -0.66
CA ARG A 87 6.56 -4.37 -0.34
C ARG A 87 5.30 -4.48 0.51
N ILE A 88 4.39 -5.37 0.11
CA ILE A 88 3.21 -5.75 0.89
C ILE A 88 3.28 -7.25 1.07
N LEU A 89 3.67 -7.71 2.26
CA LEU A 89 3.98 -9.13 2.49
C LEU A 89 2.72 -9.93 2.80
N SER A 90 1.99 -9.55 3.84
CA SER A 90 0.82 -10.28 4.34
C SER A 90 -0.07 -9.40 5.21
N ALA A 91 -1.31 -9.82 5.42
CA ALA A 91 -2.14 -9.34 6.53
C ALA A 91 -2.43 -10.49 7.51
N SER A 92 -2.80 -10.14 8.74
CA SER A 92 -3.22 -11.10 9.75
C SER A 92 -4.38 -10.57 10.58
N GLY A 93 -5.22 -11.49 11.07
CA GLY A 93 -6.33 -11.16 11.96
C GLY A 93 -7.50 -10.43 11.30
N LEU A 94 -7.62 -10.51 9.97
CA LEU A 94 -8.72 -9.85 9.25
C LEU A 94 -10.10 -10.46 9.59
N PRO A 95 -11.21 -9.68 9.50
CA PRO A 95 -12.56 -10.18 9.76
C PRO A 95 -12.96 -11.23 8.72
N LYS A 96 -13.23 -12.47 9.16
CA LYS A 96 -13.43 -13.64 8.28
C LYS A 96 -14.52 -13.43 7.23
N GLU A 97 -15.57 -12.71 7.57
CA GLU A 97 -16.74 -12.44 6.74
C GLU A 97 -16.43 -11.54 5.53
N LEU A 98 -15.41 -10.68 5.63
CA LEU A 98 -14.96 -9.80 4.54
C LEU A 98 -13.66 -10.30 3.88
N SER A 99 -13.00 -11.30 4.47
CA SER A 99 -11.66 -11.73 4.06
C SER A 99 -11.69 -12.82 3.00
N ASN A 100 -12.45 -12.61 1.93
CA ASN A 100 -12.44 -13.45 0.73
C ASN A 100 -11.83 -12.70 -0.45
N ASN A 101 -11.00 -13.36 -1.28
CA ASN A 101 -10.41 -12.73 -2.47
C ASN A 101 -9.70 -11.40 -2.15
N THR A 102 -8.97 -11.35 -1.04
CA THR A 102 -8.44 -10.11 -0.47
C THR A 102 -7.33 -9.51 -1.33
N PHE A 103 -7.23 -8.19 -1.34
CA PHE A 103 -6.15 -7.46 -2.00
C PHE A 103 -5.89 -6.14 -1.28
N VAL A 104 -4.77 -5.51 -1.59
CA VAL A 104 -4.41 -4.20 -1.04
C VAL A 104 -4.26 -3.21 -2.19
N LYS A 105 -4.72 -1.98 -2.01
CA LYS A 105 -4.43 -0.89 -2.93
C LYS A 105 -3.84 0.31 -2.19
N PHE A 106 -2.95 1.01 -2.87
CA PHE A 106 -2.27 2.19 -2.36
C PHE A 106 -1.95 3.14 -3.50
N LYS A 107 -1.64 4.40 -3.17
CA LYS A 107 -1.25 5.41 -4.14
C LYS A 107 0.07 6.03 -3.68
N PHE A 108 1.14 5.66 -4.38
CA PHE A 108 2.45 6.26 -4.15
C PHE A 108 2.50 7.67 -4.76
N PHE A 109 3.50 8.45 -4.35
CA PHE A 109 3.68 9.85 -4.73
C PHE A 109 3.28 10.14 -6.19
N ARG A 110 2.41 11.15 -6.37
CA ARG A 110 1.94 11.65 -7.69
C ARG A 110 1.36 10.63 -8.68
N CYS A 111 1.20 9.36 -8.32
CA CYS A 111 0.55 8.37 -9.17
C CYS A 111 -0.90 8.79 -9.45
N SER A 112 -1.32 8.84 -10.72
CA SER A 112 -2.69 9.23 -11.06
C SER A 112 -3.71 8.19 -10.60
N SER A 113 -3.35 6.91 -10.68
CA SER A 113 -4.17 5.76 -10.28
C SER A 113 -3.63 5.02 -9.06
N TYR A 114 -4.48 4.20 -8.45
CA TYR A 114 -4.07 3.24 -7.42
C TYR A 114 -3.22 2.12 -8.02
N THR A 115 -2.21 1.68 -7.27
CA THR A 115 -1.55 0.39 -7.48
C THR A 115 -2.26 -0.64 -6.62
N GLU A 116 -2.55 -1.81 -7.20
CA GLU A 116 -3.21 -2.92 -6.50
C GLU A 116 -2.33 -4.16 -6.48
N THR A 117 -2.42 -4.94 -5.41
CA THR A 117 -1.89 -6.30 -5.38
C THR A 117 -2.80 -7.24 -6.17
N PRO A 118 -2.28 -8.39 -6.62
CA PRO A 118 -3.14 -9.51 -7.01
C PRO A 118 -4.09 -9.90 -5.86
N ARG A 119 -5.27 -10.41 -6.21
CA ARG A 119 -6.22 -10.96 -5.24
C ARG A 119 -5.72 -12.30 -4.72
N VAL A 120 -5.68 -12.46 -3.40
CA VAL A 120 -5.43 -13.74 -2.72
C VAL A 120 -6.73 -14.53 -2.72
N ARG A 121 -6.80 -15.57 -3.55
CA ARG A 121 -8.04 -16.32 -3.78
C ARG A 121 -8.51 -17.07 -2.53
N GLY A 122 -9.82 -17.08 -2.33
CA GLY A 122 -10.48 -17.81 -1.25
C GLY A 122 -10.57 -17.03 0.06
N SER A 123 -11.16 -17.67 1.08
CA SER A 123 -11.41 -17.05 2.38
C SER A 123 -10.29 -17.36 3.37
N THR A 124 -9.60 -16.32 3.83
CA THR A 124 -8.56 -16.42 4.85
C THR A 124 -8.44 -15.12 5.63
N ALA A 125 -8.36 -15.21 6.97
CA ALA A 125 -8.07 -14.06 7.82
C ALA A 125 -6.58 -13.63 7.78
N ASN A 126 -5.72 -14.45 7.16
CA ASN A 126 -4.28 -14.23 7.12
C ASN A 126 -3.76 -14.37 5.68
N PRO A 127 -4.13 -13.46 4.76
CA PRO A 127 -3.68 -13.53 3.37
C PRO A 127 -2.18 -13.19 3.25
N VAL A 128 -1.51 -13.89 2.33
CA VAL A 128 -0.12 -13.62 1.93
C VAL A 128 -0.13 -13.03 0.53
N PHE A 129 0.33 -11.78 0.40
CA PHE A 129 0.35 -11.05 -0.86
C PHE A 129 1.68 -11.20 -1.59
N ASN A 130 2.81 -11.17 -0.86
CA ASN A 130 4.16 -11.17 -1.42
C ASN A 130 4.34 -10.20 -2.61
N PHE A 131 3.69 -9.05 -2.52
CA PHE A 131 3.70 -8.05 -3.58
C PHE A 131 4.93 -7.15 -3.44
N ARG A 132 5.54 -6.82 -4.59
CA ARG A 132 6.65 -5.90 -4.69
C ARG A 132 6.48 -5.03 -5.94
N LYS A 133 6.78 -3.74 -5.82
CA LYS A 133 6.81 -2.83 -6.96
C LYS A 133 7.79 -1.68 -6.71
N ILE A 134 8.65 -1.44 -7.70
CA ILE A 134 9.60 -0.34 -7.69
C ILE A 134 8.96 0.90 -8.31
N PHE A 135 9.15 2.05 -7.66
CA PHE A 135 8.80 3.37 -8.14
C PHE A 135 10.08 4.18 -8.34
N GLU A 136 10.20 4.80 -9.50
CA GLU A 136 11.29 5.73 -9.83
C GLU A 136 10.77 7.16 -9.62
N GLU A 137 11.49 7.95 -8.83
CA GLU A 137 11.13 9.34 -8.56
C GLU A 137 12.33 10.26 -8.78
N SER A 138 12.04 11.42 -9.38
CA SER A 138 12.99 12.54 -9.36
C SER A 138 12.86 13.22 -8.01
N VAL A 139 13.96 13.28 -7.24
CA VAL A 139 13.93 13.85 -5.90
C VAL A 139 13.84 15.36 -6.01
N THR A 140 12.62 15.86 -5.81
CA THR A 140 12.29 17.29 -5.78
C THR A 140 12.01 17.72 -4.35
N PRO A 141 12.03 19.02 -4.02
CA PRO A 141 11.61 19.49 -2.70
C PRO A 141 10.21 19.00 -2.30
N THR A 142 9.27 18.91 -3.25
CA THR A 142 7.93 18.36 -3.00
C THR A 142 7.94 16.86 -2.71
N PHE A 143 8.86 16.11 -3.32
CA PHE A 143 9.01 14.69 -2.99
C PHE A 143 9.63 14.48 -1.62
N MET A 144 10.66 15.29 -1.27
CA MET A 144 11.24 15.26 0.08
C MET A 144 10.21 15.65 1.14
N ASP A 145 9.38 16.67 0.89
CA ASP A 145 8.28 17.05 1.78
C ASP A 145 7.25 15.91 1.95
N TYR A 146 6.92 15.19 0.87
CA TYR A 146 6.08 13.99 0.95
C TYR A 146 6.71 12.89 1.82
N LEU A 147 8.01 12.61 1.68
CA LEU A 147 8.67 11.62 2.53
C LEU A 147 8.70 12.05 4.00
N GLU A 148 8.99 13.33 4.26
CA GLU A 148 9.16 13.87 5.61
C GLU A 148 7.83 13.99 6.37
N ASN A 149 6.78 14.47 5.71
CA ASN A 149 5.56 14.95 6.37
C ASN A 149 4.31 14.13 6.08
N GLU A 150 4.32 13.27 5.07
CA GLU A 150 3.15 12.46 4.69
C GLU A 150 3.32 10.98 5.08
N VAL A 151 2.24 10.23 4.93
CA VAL A 151 2.21 8.77 5.16
C VAL A 151 1.74 8.04 3.91
N LEU A 152 2.21 6.81 3.73
CA LEU A 152 1.66 5.91 2.74
C LEU A 152 0.47 5.15 3.33
N ILE A 153 -0.70 5.33 2.72
CA ILE A 153 -1.93 4.67 3.13
C ILE A 153 -2.17 3.43 2.28
N PHE A 154 -2.31 2.29 2.95
CA PHE A 154 -2.68 1.02 2.36
C PHE A 154 -4.13 0.71 2.70
N GLU A 155 -4.97 0.52 1.68
CA GLU A 155 -6.35 0.14 1.84
C GLU A 155 -6.52 -1.35 1.58
N VAL A 156 -6.99 -2.09 2.58
CA VAL A 156 -7.19 -3.54 2.50
C VAL A 156 -8.64 -3.81 2.12
N TYR A 157 -8.84 -4.58 1.06
CA TYR A 157 -10.15 -4.96 0.54
C TYR A 157 -10.33 -6.47 0.57
N GLY A 158 -11.59 -6.88 0.58
CA GLY A 158 -11.99 -8.26 0.33
C GLY A 158 -13.48 -8.33 0.01
N GLU A 159 -13.92 -9.48 -0.45
CA GLU A 159 -15.31 -9.72 -0.81
C GLU A 159 -16.12 -10.18 0.40
N ASP A 160 -17.33 -9.64 0.50
CA ASP A 160 -18.29 -10.06 1.53
C ASP A 160 -18.92 -11.40 1.14
N LEU A 161 -18.62 -12.45 1.90
CA LEU A 161 -19.17 -13.80 1.68
C LEU A 161 -20.71 -13.84 1.82
N ARG A 162 -21.31 -12.86 2.51
CA ARG A 162 -22.77 -12.75 2.66
C ARG A 162 -23.42 -12.10 1.45
N ALA A 163 -22.67 -11.34 0.66
CA ALA A 163 -23.17 -10.66 -0.55
C ALA A 163 -23.22 -11.59 -1.78
N THR A 164 -22.76 -12.85 -1.65
CA THR A 164 -22.77 -13.85 -2.73
C THR A 164 -23.99 -14.79 -2.68
N LYS A 165 -24.99 -14.54 -1.81
CA LYS A 165 -26.24 -15.30 -1.71
C LYS A 165 -27.45 -14.47 -2.15
#